data_AF-A0A1J3FFD3-F1
#
_entry.id   AF-A0A1J3FFD3-F1
#
_cell.length_a   1.000
_cell.length_b   1.000
_cell.length_c   1.000
_cell.angle_alpha   90.00
_cell.angle_beta   90.00
_cell.angle_gamma   90.00
#
_symmetry.space_group_name_H-M   'P 1'
#
loop_
_entity.id
_entity.type
_entity.pdbx_description
1 polymer ?
#
loop_
_entity_poly.entity_id
_entity_poly.type
_entity_poly.pdbx_seq_one_letter_code
_entity_poly.pdbx_strand_id
1 'polypeptide(L)' 'NGRVVLSSWNNSIPLCNWRGVTCGRKHKRVTSLDLTDLQLGGVISPYLGNLSFLVSLYLVNNSFGGTIPQELGNLFR' A
#
# COMPACT_ATOMS: atom_id res chain seq x y z
N ASN A 1 0.25 17.77 -6.53
CA ASN A 1 -1.07 17.11 -6.42
C ASN A 1 -1.10 15.79 -5.63
N GLY A 2 -0.02 15.01 -5.51
CA GLY A 2 -0.03 13.75 -4.72
C GLY A 2 -0.25 13.91 -3.19
N ARG A 3 0.06 15.08 -2.61
CA ARG A 3 -0.05 15.33 -1.16
C ARG A 3 -1.49 15.33 -0.63
N VAL A 4 -2.48 15.59 -1.49
CA VAL A 4 -3.91 15.58 -1.13
C VAL A 4 -4.46 14.15 -1.13
N VAL A 5 -3.99 13.32 -2.06
CA VAL A 5 -4.52 11.98 -2.31
C VAL A 5 -4.26 11.03 -1.13
N LEU A 6 -3.08 11.13 -0.52
CA LEU A 6 -2.67 10.34 0.66
C LEU A 6 -2.86 11.12 1.97
N SER A 7 -3.74 12.12 2.01
CA SER A 7 -3.98 12.94 3.20
C SER A 7 -4.41 12.13 4.43
N SER A 8 -5.07 10.98 4.24
CA SER A 8 -5.44 10.08 5.33
C SER A 8 -4.26 9.30 5.92
N TRP A 9 -3.15 9.17 5.19
CA TRP A 9 -1.96 8.39 5.59
C TRP A 9 -1.12 9.22 6.55
N ASN A 10 -1.62 9.36 7.77
CA ASN A 10 -1.00 10.17 8.80
C ASN A 10 -1.18 9.52 10.18
N ASN A 11 -0.45 10.04 11.17
CA ASN A 11 -0.43 9.48 12.53
C ASN A 11 -1.71 9.76 13.33
N SER A 12 -2.60 10.64 12.85
CA SER A 12 -3.84 11.00 13.53
C SER A 12 -5.01 10.08 13.15
N ILE A 13 -4.90 9.34 12.04
CA ILE A 13 -5.94 8.43 11.55
C ILE A 13 -5.46 6.98 11.73
N PRO A 14 -6.27 6.10 12.35
CA PRO A 14 -5.93 4.69 12.44
C PRO A 14 -5.65 4.08 11.06
N LEU A 15 -4.58 3.28 10.95
CA LEU A 15 -4.10 2.75 9.69
C LEU A 15 -5.17 2.06 8.82
N CYS A 16 -6.10 1.34 9.44
CA CYS A 16 -7.17 0.65 8.73
C CYS A 16 -8.26 1.57 8.16
N ASN A 17 -8.20 2.86 8.47
CA ASN A 17 -9.09 3.89 7.92
C ASN A 17 -8.37 4.74 6.86
N TRP A 18 -7.11 4.42 6.54
CA TRP A 18 -6.40 5.08 5.46
C TRP A 18 -7.05 4.72 4.12
N ARG A 19 -7.18 5.71 3.24
CA ARG A 19 -7.67 5.52 1.87
C ARG A 19 -6.88 4.42 1.18
N GLY A 20 -7.58 3.45 0.59
CA GLY A 20 -6.98 2.33 -0.11
C GLY A 20 -6.50 1.18 0.78
N VAL A 21 -6.54 1.32 2.11
CA VAL A 21 -6.12 0.27 3.04
C VAL A 21 -7.32 -0.55 3.48
N THR A 22 -7.26 -1.87 3.32
CA THR A 22 -8.16 -2.80 3.98
C THR A 22 -7.38 -3.65 4.97
N CYS A 23 -7.91 -3.77 6.19
CA CYS A 23 -7.34 -4.64 7.22
C CYS A 23 -8.20 -5.88 7.48
N GLY A 24 -7.54 -6.99 7.80
CA GLY A 24 -8.19 -8.22 8.25
C GLY A 24 -8.93 -8.04 9.58
N ARG A 25 -10.03 -8.79 9.76
CA ARG A 25 -10.93 -8.69 10.92
C ARG A 25 -10.29 -9.10 12.25
N LYS A 26 -9.45 -10.14 12.24
CA LYS A 26 -8.92 -10.77 13.47
C LYS A 26 -7.78 -9.98 14.13
N HIS A 27 -6.85 -9.46 13.33
CA HIS A 27 -5.60 -8.87 13.84
C HIS A 27 -5.36 -7.43 13.38
N LYS A 28 -6.30 -6.81 12.65
CA LYS A 28 -6.17 -5.45 12.09
C LYS A 28 -4.86 -5.26 11.30
N ARG A 29 -4.39 -6.32 10.67
CA ARG A 29 -3.24 -6.32 9.76
C ARG A 29 -3.71 -5.94 8.36
N VAL A 30 -2.91 -5.20 7.62
CA VAL A 30 -3.21 -4.88 6.22
C VAL A 30 -3.31 -6.16 5.41
N THR A 31 -4.41 -6.30 4.67
CA THR A 31 -4.68 -7.42 3.77
C THR A 31 -4.85 -6.98 2.33
N SER A 32 -5.24 -5.72 2.09
CA SER A 32 -5.31 -5.15 0.74
C SER A 32 -4.80 -3.71 0.73
N LEU A 33 -4.06 -3.37 -0.31
CA LEU A 33 -3.70 -2.01 -0.68
C LEU A 33 -4.23 -1.75 -2.09
N ASP A 34 -5.20 -0.86 -2.21
CA ASP A 34 -5.72 -0.37 -3.48
C ASP A 34 -5.39 1.12 -3.64
N LEU A 35 -4.40 1.38 -4.50
CA LEU A 35 -3.94 2.71 -4.84
C LEU A 35 -4.18 3.03 -6.31
N THR A 36 -5.19 2.39 -6.92
CA THR A 36 -5.49 2.54 -8.34
C THR A 36 -5.87 3.98 -8.71
N ASP A 37 -5.33 4.47 -9.83
CA ASP A 37 -5.69 5.78 -10.41
C ASP A 37 -5.51 6.96 -9.45
N LEU A 38 -4.39 6.98 -8.73
CA LEU A 38 -4.08 8.01 -7.73
C LEU A 38 -2.99 8.97 -8.20
N GLN A 39 -2.56 8.86 -9.48
CA GLN A 39 -1.48 9.67 -10.07
C GLN A 39 -0.20 9.65 -9.22
N LEU A 40 0.04 8.53 -8.54
CA LEU A 40 1.25 8.30 -7.74
C LEU A 40 2.42 8.01 -8.66
N GLY A 41 3.63 8.31 -8.22
CA GLY A 41 4.86 7.99 -8.93
C GLY A 41 6.02 7.74 -7.99
N GLY A 42 7.19 7.49 -8.56
CA GLY A 42 8.38 7.08 -7.81
C GLY A 42 8.59 5.57 -7.88
N VAL A 43 9.15 5.00 -6.81
CA VAL A 43 9.53 3.58 -6.75
C VAL A 43 8.73 2.84 -5.68
N ILE A 44 8.54 1.54 -5.87
CA ILE A 44 7.94 0.68 -4.84
C ILE A 44 8.98 0.48 -3.74
N SER A 45 8.62 0.79 -2.50
CA SER A 45 9.52 0.64 -1.35
C SER A 45 9.67 -0.84 -0.97
N PRO A 46 10.90 -1.32 -0.66
CA PRO A 46 11.11 -2.69 -0.17
C PRO A 46 10.37 -2.97 1.14
N TYR A 47 10.05 -1.93 1.93
CA TYR A 47 9.26 -2.07 3.16
C TYR A 47 7.83 -2.57 2.94
N LEU A 48 7.32 -2.53 1.70
CA LEU A 48 6.04 -3.14 1.39
C LEU A 48 6.05 -4.66 1.65
N GLY A 49 7.22 -5.31 1.55
CA GLY A 49 7.44 -6.70 1.94
C GLY A 49 7.22 -6.98 3.44
N ASN A 50 7.21 -5.96 4.30
CA ASN A 50 6.93 -6.13 5.73
C ASN A 50 5.43 -6.28 6.03
N LEU A 51 4.57 -6.00 5.04
CA LEU A 51 3.13 -6.22 5.16
C LEU A 51 2.82 -7.71 4.99
N SER A 52 3.31 -8.55 5.90
CA SER A 52 3.25 -10.02 5.82
C SER A 52 1.84 -10.64 5.82
N PHE A 53 0.79 -9.82 5.80
CA PHE A 53 -0.60 -10.26 5.65
C PHE A 53 -1.27 -9.74 4.38
N LEU A 54 -0.53 -9.00 3.55
CA LEU A 54 -1.02 -8.42 2.31
C LEU A 54 -1.25 -9.55 1.30
N VAL A 55 -2.48 -9.61 0.80
CA VAL A 55 -2.93 -10.57 -0.21
C VAL A 55 -3.12 -9.87 -1.55
N SER A 56 -3.55 -8.61 -1.52
CA SER A 56 -3.87 -7.85 -2.73
C SER A 56 -3.13 -6.51 -2.76
N LEU A 57 -2.44 -6.24 -3.87
CA LEU A 57 -1.74 -4.98 -4.13
C LEU A 57 -2.14 -4.46 -5.52
N TYR A 58 -2.95 -3.41 -5.55
CA TYR A 58 -3.39 -2.75 -6.78
C TYR A 58 -2.69 -1.39 -6.92
N LEU A 59 -1.83 -1.28 -7.93
CA LEU A 59 -1.07 -0.07 -8.27
C LEU A 59 -1.40 0.45 -9.69
N VAL A 60 -2.46 -0.07 -10.31
CA VAL A 60 -2.85 0.20 -11.70
C VAL A 60 -3.09 1.69 -11.92
N ASN A 61 -2.82 2.19 -13.14
CA ASN A 61 -2.99 3.60 -13.50
C ASN A 61 -2.23 4.58 -12.58
N ASN A 62 -0.99 4.22 -12.23
CA ASN A 62 -0.02 5.11 -11.61
C ASN A 62 1.26 5.17 -12.45
N SER A 63 2.14 6.10 -12.10
CA SER A 63 3.44 6.36 -12.74
C SER A 63 4.60 5.77 -11.92
N PHE A 64 4.43 4.58 -11.35
CA PHE A 64 5.53 3.89 -10.67
C PHE A 64 6.56 3.38 -11.69
N GLY A 65 7.84 3.51 -11.35
CA GLY A 65 8.95 3.01 -12.16
C GLY A 65 10.02 2.33 -11.30
N GLY A 66 11.18 2.09 -11.90
CA GLY A 66 12.28 1.37 -11.26
C GLY A 66 12.04 -0.14 -11.20
N THR A 67 12.77 -0.82 -10.31
CA THR A 67 12.72 -2.28 -10.16
C THR A 67 11.65 -2.68 -9.15
N ILE A 68 11.01 -3.83 -9.37
CA ILE A 68 10.19 -4.48 -8.36
C ILE A 68 11.12 -4.99 -7.24
N PRO A 69 10.95 -4.56 -5.98
CA PRO A 69 11.80 -5.01 -4.88
C PRO A 69 11.67 -6.52 -4.65
N GLN A 70 12.79 -7.20 -4.47
CA GLN A 70 12.80 -8.64 -4.18
C GLN A 70 12.10 -8.98 -2.86
N GLU A 71 12.03 -8.01 -1.93
CA GLU A 71 11.36 -8.12 -0.65
C GLU A 71 9.85 -8.32 -0.80
N LEU A 72 9.27 -8.02 -1.96
CA LEU A 72 7.89 -8.41 -2.26
C LEU A 72 7.71 -9.93 -2.28
N GLY A 73 8.78 -10.71 -2.48
CA GLY A 73 8.78 -12.16 -2.30
C GLY A 73 8.51 -12.60 -0.86
N ASN A 74 8.62 -11.70 0.13
CA ASN A 74 8.22 -11.96 1.52
C ASN A 74 6.69 -11.87 1.72
N LEU A 75 5.93 -11.53 0.68
CA LEU A 75 4.47 -11.58 0.69
C LEU A 75 4.02 -12.98 0.25
N PHE A 76 3.81 -13.86 1.22
CA PHE A 76 3.49 -15.28 0.98
C PHE A 76 2.08 -15.67 1.42
N ARG A 77 1.24 -14.69 1.77
CA ARG A 77 0.05 -14.91 2.58
C ARG A 77 -1.24 -15.14 1.83
#